data_AF-A0A817BG93-F1
#
_entry.id   AF-A0A817BG93-F1
#
_cell.length_a   1.000
_cell.length_b   1.000
_cell.length_c   1.000
_cell.angle_alpha   90.00
_cell.angle_beta   90.00
_cell.angle_gamma   90.00
#
_symmetry.space_group_name_H-M   'P 1'
#
loop_
_entity.id
_entity.type
_entity.pdbx_description
1 polymer ?
#
loop_
_entity_poly.entity_id
_entity_poly.type
_entity_poly.pdbx_seq_one_letter_code
_entity_poly.pdbx_strand_id
1 'polypeptide(L)'
;MLKGVRDSMLTLSPCYYIGALETSATYAIGDLSKPLSWGIPVEKICRERLSKTNPQICDLKYEKQIDVNAVDLNKLKVKDLKKILSDWGESVDFIEKSEFIKRINEVKDIYVKPTADTNKKDL
;
A
#
# COMPACT_ATOMS: atom_id res chain seq x y z
N MET A 1 0.29 -18.28 -18.24
CA MET A 1 -0.71 -18.12 -17.16
C MET A 1 -0.45 -16.93 -16.21
N LEU A 2 0.70 -16.24 -16.27
CA LEU A 2 1.08 -15.12 -15.36
C LEU A 2 0.56 -13.71 -15.77
N LYS A 3 -0.40 -13.60 -16.69
CA LYS A 3 -0.98 -12.29 -17.10
C LYS A 3 -2.05 -11.80 -16.11
N GLY A 4 -2.82 -12.71 -15.50
CA GLY A 4 -3.98 -12.35 -14.66
C GLY A 4 -3.64 -11.65 -13.33
N VAL A 5 -2.52 -11.98 -12.69
CA VAL A 5 -2.19 -11.40 -11.36
C VAL A 5 -1.63 -9.98 -11.47
N ARG A 6 -0.92 -9.66 -12.57
CA ARG A 6 -0.39 -8.30 -12.80
C ARG A 6 -1.49 -7.31 -13.17
N ASP A 7 -2.47 -7.72 -13.97
CA ASP A 7 -3.57 -6.84 -14.38
C ASP A 7 -4.49 -6.46 -13.22
N SER A 8 -4.72 -7.37 -12.25
CA SER A 8 -5.47 -7.04 -11.02
C SER A 8 -4.71 -6.12 -10.06
N MET A 9 -3.38 -6.07 -10.12
CA MET A 9 -2.57 -5.14 -9.31
C MET A 9 -2.44 -3.76 -9.96
N LEU A 10 -2.57 -3.68 -11.29
CA LEU A 10 -2.55 -2.42 -12.03
C LEU A 10 -3.76 -1.53 -11.74
N THR A 11 -4.94 -2.11 -11.48
CA THR A 11 -6.16 -1.34 -11.16
C THR A 11 -6.12 -0.71 -9.77
N LEU A 12 -5.26 -1.18 -8.85
CA LEU A 12 -5.07 -0.61 -7.51
C LEU A 12 -4.02 0.52 -7.50
N SER A 13 -3.34 0.80 -8.60
CA SER A 13 -2.34 1.86 -8.64
C SER A 13 -3.01 3.24 -8.68
N PRO A 14 -2.57 4.24 -7.89
CA PRO A 14 -3.09 5.61 -8.01
C PRO A 14 -2.87 6.14 -9.44
N CYS A 15 -1.81 5.67 -10.10
CA CYS A 15 -1.47 5.98 -11.49
C CYS A 15 -2.60 5.61 -12.47
N TYR A 16 -3.30 4.50 -12.23
CA TYR A 16 -4.42 4.08 -13.07
C TYR A 16 -5.56 5.09 -13.00
N TYR A 17 -5.93 5.51 -11.79
CA TYR A 17 -7.06 6.42 -11.58
C TYR A 17 -6.80 7.87 -11.98
N ILE A 18 -5.55 8.34 -11.89
CA ILE A 18 -5.15 9.70 -12.31
C ILE A 18 -4.88 9.81 -13.82
N GLY A 19 -4.89 8.71 -14.58
CA GLY A 19 -4.60 8.77 -16.01
C GLY A 19 -3.12 8.74 -16.39
N ALA A 20 -2.28 8.14 -15.54
CA ALA A 20 -0.84 8.03 -15.76
C ALA A 20 -0.43 6.69 -16.41
N LEU A 21 -1.38 5.85 -16.84
CA LEU A 21 -1.13 4.60 -17.54
C LEU A 21 -1.83 4.61 -18.90
N GLU A 22 -1.27 3.88 -19.87
CA GLU A 22 -1.87 3.71 -21.21
C GLU A 22 -3.26 3.05 -21.17
N THR A 23 -3.51 2.24 -20.14
CA THR A 23 -4.79 1.55 -19.90
C THR A 23 -5.77 2.36 -19.07
N SER A 24 -5.40 3.57 -18.61
CA SER A 24 -6.27 4.40 -17.78
C SER A 24 -7.51 4.88 -18.53
N ALA A 25 -8.65 4.89 -17.84
CA ALA A 25 -9.91 5.34 -18.42
C ALA A 25 -10.04 6.88 -18.54
N THR A 26 -9.18 7.64 -17.85
CA THR A 26 -9.23 9.12 -17.80
C THR A 26 -7.84 9.70 -18.08
N TYR A 27 -7.77 10.96 -18.52
CA TYR A 27 -6.51 11.71 -18.74
C TYR A 27 -6.34 12.84 -17.70
N ALA A 28 -6.64 12.56 -16.42
CA ALA A 28 -6.64 13.56 -15.35
C ALA A 28 -5.23 14.03 -14.91
N ILE A 29 -4.16 13.47 -15.48
CA ILE A 29 -2.78 13.79 -15.12
C ILE A 29 -2.41 15.25 -15.39
N GLY A 30 -3.12 15.93 -16.30
CA GLY A 30 -2.97 17.36 -16.56
C GLY A 30 -3.37 18.24 -15.36
N ASP A 31 -4.36 17.80 -14.58
CA ASP A 31 -4.85 18.50 -13.37
C ASP A 31 -3.94 18.27 -12.16
N LEU A 32 -2.99 17.34 -12.26
CA LEU A 32 -1.96 17.07 -11.27
C LEU A 32 -0.63 17.70 -11.66
N SER A 33 -0.14 17.43 -12.87
CA SER A 33 1.20 17.82 -13.34
C SER A 33 1.43 19.33 -13.33
N LYS A 34 0.50 20.12 -13.89
CA LYS A 34 0.62 21.58 -13.95
C LYS A 34 0.65 22.25 -12.57
N PRO A 35 -0.32 22.03 -11.66
CA PRO A 35 -0.28 22.66 -10.34
C PRO A 35 0.89 22.17 -9.49
N LEU A 36 1.33 20.93 -9.67
CA LEU A 36 2.53 20.42 -9.01
C LEU A 36 3.79 21.16 -9.48
N SER A 37 3.93 21.43 -10.78
CA SER A 37 5.03 22.25 -11.32
C SER A 37 5.02 23.70 -10.82
N TRP A 38 3.85 24.22 -10.41
CA TRP A 38 3.71 25.56 -9.81
C TRP A 38 3.95 25.58 -8.29
N GLY A 39 4.31 24.43 -7.68
CA GLY A 39 4.57 24.33 -6.25
C GLY A 39 3.31 24.30 -5.38
N ILE A 40 2.15 23.94 -5.95
CA ILE A 40 0.93 23.80 -5.16
C ILE A 40 1.03 22.52 -4.30
N PRO A 41 0.68 22.57 -2.99
CA PRO A 41 0.70 21.39 -2.13
C PRO A 41 -0.22 20.27 -2.62
N VAL A 42 0.26 19.03 -2.51
CA VAL A 42 -0.42 17.82 -3.01
C VAL A 42 -1.83 17.65 -2.41
N GLU A 43 -2.00 17.95 -1.12
CA GLU A 43 -3.30 17.86 -0.45
C GLU A 43 -4.33 18.79 -1.10
N LYS A 44 -3.90 20.01 -1.45
CA LYS A 44 -4.74 21.01 -2.12
C LYS A 44 -5.10 20.55 -3.54
N ILE A 45 -4.15 19.95 -4.26
CA ILE A 45 -4.39 19.39 -5.59
C ILE A 45 -5.41 18.24 -5.52
N CYS A 46 -5.29 17.32 -4.57
CA CYS A 46 -6.27 16.24 -4.41
C CYS A 46 -7.67 16.82 -4.14
N ARG A 47 -7.79 17.67 -3.10
CA ARG A 47 -9.09 18.15 -2.63
C ARG A 47 -9.78 19.15 -3.55
N GLU A 48 -9.04 19.97 -4.29
CA GLU A 48 -9.63 21.06 -5.09
C GLU A 48 -9.63 20.82 -6.60
N ARG A 49 -8.82 19.87 -7.09
CA ARG A 49 -8.69 19.54 -8.51
C ARG A 49 -9.12 18.10 -8.79
N LEU A 50 -8.38 17.12 -8.26
CA LEU A 50 -8.62 15.71 -8.57
C LEU A 50 -9.99 15.23 -8.09
N SER A 51 -10.48 15.71 -6.95
CA SER A 51 -11.81 15.40 -6.43
C SER A 51 -12.95 15.78 -7.38
N LYS A 52 -12.76 16.82 -8.21
CA LYS A 52 -13.75 17.28 -9.19
C LYS A 52 -13.78 16.40 -10.43
N THR A 53 -12.61 15.92 -10.85
CA THR A 53 -12.45 15.09 -12.06
C THR A 53 -12.79 13.63 -11.77
N ASN A 54 -12.35 13.11 -10.61
CA ASN A 54 -12.70 11.78 -10.15
C ASN A 54 -12.59 11.71 -8.60
N PRO A 55 -13.72 11.79 -7.87
CA PRO A 55 -13.72 11.78 -6.41
C PRO A 55 -13.12 10.50 -5.82
N GLN A 56 -13.18 9.37 -6.54
CA GLN A 56 -12.64 8.10 -6.07
C GLN A 56 -11.13 8.11 -5.88
N ILE A 57 -10.39 9.02 -6.54
CA ILE A 57 -8.94 9.16 -6.37
C ILE A 57 -8.59 9.56 -4.93
N CYS A 58 -9.31 10.53 -4.37
CA CYS A 58 -9.01 11.05 -3.03
C CYS A 58 -9.60 10.18 -1.91
N ASP A 59 -10.58 9.33 -2.23
CA ASP A 59 -11.15 8.36 -1.30
C ASP A 59 -10.41 7.01 -1.30
N LEU A 60 -9.42 6.86 -2.20
CA LEU A 60 -8.63 5.64 -2.31
C LEU A 60 -7.81 5.42 -1.03
N LYS A 61 -8.17 4.38 -0.28
CA LYS A 61 -7.44 3.95 0.92
C LYS A 61 -6.77 2.63 0.62
N TYR A 62 -5.45 2.62 0.66
CA TYR A 62 -4.70 1.37 0.74
C TYR A 62 -4.89 0.76 2.11
N GLU A 63 -5.13 -0.54 2.16
CA GLU A 63 -5.01 -1.25 3.42
C GLU A 63 -3.58 -1.06 3.94
N LYS A 64 -3.46 -0.52 5.17
CA LYS A 64 -2.16 -0.40 5.82
C LYS A 64 -1.60 -1.81 5.99
N GLN A 65 -0.54 -2.12 5.25
CA GLN A 65 0.27 -3.29 5.54
C GLN A 65 0.91 -3.07 6.92
N ILE A 66 0.77 -4.07 7.79
CA ILE A 66 1.41 -4.01 9.10
C ILE A 66 2.91 -4.16 8.88
N ASP A 67 3.67 -3.12 9.21
CA ASP A 67 5.12 -3.21 9.23
C ASP A 67 5.54 -4.06 10.43
N VAL A 68 5.80 -5.35 10.16
CA VAL A 68 6.24 -6.33 11.16
C VAL A 68 7.60 -6.02 11.77
N ASN A 69 8.38 -5.08 11.20
CA ASN A 69 9.65 -4.63 11.79
C ASN A 69 9.45 -3.49 12.80
N ALA A 70 8.45 -2.63 12.58
CA ALA A 70 8.18 -1.49 13.46
C ALA A 70 7.16 -1.81 14.57
N VAL A 71 6.34 -2.85 14.38
CA VAL A 71 5.25 -3.20 15.31
C VAL A 71 5.63 -4.37 16.21
N ASP A 72 5.35 -4.23 17.51
CA ASP A 72 5.48 -5.32 18.48
C ASP A 72 4.37 -6.36 18.28
N LEU A 73 4.75 -7.52 17.75
CA LEU A 73 3.85 -8.65 17.47
C LEU A 73 3.14 -9.16 18.74
N ASN A 74 3.68 -8.92 19.93
CA ASN A 74 3.03 -9.30 21.19
C ASN A 74 1.79 -8.47 21.49
N LYS A 75 1.73 -7.22 21.00
CA LYS A 75 0.60 -6.30 21.20
C LYS A 75 -0.52 -6.50 20.18
N LEU A 76 -0.24 -7.19 19.08
CA LEU A 76 -1.23 -7.50 18.05
C LEU A 76 -2.20 -8.59 18.53
N LYS A 77 -3.43 -8.56 18.01
CA LYS A 77 -4.42 -9.61 18.24
C LYS A 77 -4.14 -10.78 17.29
N VAL A 78 -4.59 -11.98 17.66
CA VAL A 78 -4.46 -13.19 16.81
C VAL A 78 -5.06 -12.96 15.42
N LYS A 79 -6.13 -12.16 15.32
CA LYS A 79 -6.72 -11.78 14.02
C LYS A 79 -5.76 -11.02 13.11
N ASP A 80 -4.99 -10.09 13.66
CA ASP A 80 -4.02 -9.28 12.90
C ASP A 80 -2.82 -10.15 12.47
N LEU A 81 -2.34 -11.01 13.38
CA LEU A 81 -1.26 -11.96 13.07
C LEU A 81 -1.67 -12.95 11.96
N LYS A 82 -2.92 -13.45 12.00
CA LYS A 82 -3.46 -14.32 10.95
C LYS A 82 -3.58 -13.58 9.61
N LYS A 83 -3.94 -12.29 9.64
CA LYS A 83 -4.00 -11.46 8.43
C LYS A 83 -2.62 -11.32 7.78
N ILE A 84 -1.57 -11.03 8.56
CA ILE A 84 -0.20 -10.92 8.06
C ILE A 84 0.24 -12.20 7.32
N LEU A 85 0.02 -13.36 7.94
CA LEU A 85 0.37 -14.65 7.32
C LEU A 85 -0.48 -14.93 6.07
N SER A 86 -1.78 -14.62 6.11
CA SER A 86 -2.66 -14.76 4.95
C SER A 86 -2.25 -13.86 3.79
N ASP A 87 -1.80 -12.62 4.05
CA ASP A 87 -1.33 -11.69 3.04
C ASP A 87 -0.04 -12.19 2.36
N TRP A 88 0.76 -13.00 3.06
CA TRP A 88 1.96 -13.67 2.53
C TRP A 88 1.68 -15.02 1.85
N GLY A 89 0.42 -15.48 1.88
CA GLY A 89 0.01 -16.78 1.35
C GLY A 89 0.34 -17.96 2.27
N GLU A 90 0.72 -17.70 3.52
CA GLU A 90 0.99 -18.68 4.57
C GLU A 90 -0.32 -18.93 5.34
N SER A 91 -1.18 -19.82 4.85
CA SER A 91 -2.36 -20.26 5.59
C SER A 91 -1.99 -21.39 6.54
N VAL A 92 -2.04 -21.12 7.84
CA VAL A 92 -1.64 -22.04 8.90
C VAL A 92 -2.69 -22.05 10.02
N ASP A 93 -3.14 -23.24 10.39
CA ASP A 93 -4.12 -23.49 11.46
C ASP A 93 -3.42 -23.55 12.82
N PHE A 94 -2.72 -22.48 13.19
CA PHE A 94 -2.16 -22.36 14.53
C PHE A 94 -3.27 -22.05 15.54
N ILE A 95 -3.21 -22.72 16.69
CA ILE A 95 -4.18 -22.54 17.79
C ILE A 95 -3.62 -21.53 18.79
N GLU A 96 -2.29 -21.51 18.99
CA GLU A 96 -1.64 -20.66 19.98
C GLU A 96 -1.06 -19.37 19.38
N LYS A 97 -1.20 -18.26 20.12
CA LYS A 97 -0.66 -16.95 19.71
C LYS A 97 0.86 -16.97 19.51
N SER A 98 1.58 -17.73 20.32
CA SER A 98 3.04 -17.91 20.27
C SER A 98 3.50 -18.47 18.93
N GLU A 99 2.76 -19.43 18.37
CA GLU A 99 3.09 -20.06 17.07
C GLU A 99 2.99 -19.06 15.91
N PHE A 100 1.97 -18.20 15.92
CA PHE A 100 1.84 -17.12 14.93
C PHE A 100 3.05 -16.18 14.96
N ILE A 101 3.48 -15.75 16.16
CA ILE A 101 4.61 -14.82 16.32
C ILE A 101 5.91 -15.48 15.86
N LYS A 102 6.11 -16.75 16.19
CA LYS A 102 7.29 -17.51 15.77
C LYS A 102 7.35 -17.62 14.25
N ARG A 103 6.25 -18.05 13.61
CA ARG A 103 6.19 -18.18 12.15
C ARG A 103 6.44 -16.86 11.44
N ILE A 104 5.83 -15.77 11.92
CA ILE A 104 6.06 -14.43 11.38
C ILE A 104 7.55 -14.06 11.48
N ASN A 105 8.23 -14.32 12.60
CA ASN A 105 9.65 -14.03 12.72
C ASN A 105 10.56 -14.91 11.83
N GLU A 106 10.17 -16.14 11.53
CA GLU A 106 10.93 -17.02 10.65
C GLU A 106 10.83 -16.59 9.18
N VAL A 107 9.64 -16.12 8.77
CA VAL A 107 9.36 -15.81 7.37
C VAL A 107 9.46 -14.32 7.04
N LYS A 108 9.43 -13.43 8.03
CA LYS A 108 9.47 -11.97 7.79
C LYS A 108 10.65 -11.55 6.92
N ASP A 109 11.82 -12.16 7.08
CA ASP A 109 13.02 -11.78 6.31
C ASP A 109 12.93 -12.17 4.82
N ILE A 110 12.03 -13.10 4.49
CA ILE A 110 11.76 -13.55 3.12
C ILE A 110 10.78 -12.60 2.42
N TYR A 111 9.74 -12.18 3.14
CA TYR A 111 8.64 -11.37 2.59
C TYR A 111 8.87 -9.86 2.73
N VAL A 112 9.55 -9.45 3.79
CA VAL A 112 9.88 -8.07 4.08
C VAL A 112 11.32 -7.85 3.69
N LYS A 113 11.51 -7.42 2.44
CA LYS A 113 12.82 -6.91 2.03
C LYS A 113 13.18 -5.74 2.95
N PRO A 114 14.43 -5.64 3.41
CA PRO A 114 14.87 -4.47 4.14
C PRO A 114 14.61 -3.25 3.25
N THR A 115 13.64 -2.43 3.63
CA THR A 115 13.50 -1.09 3.09
C THR A 115 14.73 -0.34 3.55
N ALA A 116 15.62 -0.04 2.61
CA ALA A 116 16.68 0.93 2.83
C ALA A 116 16.07 2.33 2.93
N ASP A 117 15.31 2.58 4.00
CA ASP A 117 14.92 3.91 4.45
C ASP A 117 15.25 4.02 5.95
N THR A 118 16.50 3.73 6.28
CA THR A 118 17.12 4.23 7.50
C THR A 118 17.21 5.75 7.38
N ASN A 119 16.46 6.44 8.25
CA ASN A 119 16.78 7.77 8.77
C ASN A 119 17.30 8.81 7.75
N LYS A 120 16.42 9.67 7.27
CA LYS A 120 16.76 11.11 7.23
C LYS A 120 15.92 11.81 8.29
N LYS A 121 16.45 11.76 9.53
CA LYS A 121 16.18 12.80 10.52
C LYS A 121 16.64 14.13 9.93
N ASP A 122 15.84 15.13 10.20
CA ASP A 122 16.04 16.57 10.06
C ASP A 122 17.48 17.02 9.77
N LEU A 123 17.66 17.70 8.63
CA LEU A 123 18.34 19.00 8.56
C LEU A 123 17.94 19.73 7.27
#